data_AF-A0A2E9NQW2-F1
#
_entry.id   AF-A0A2E9NQW2-F1
#
_cell.length_a   1.000
_cell.length_b   1.000
_cell.length_c   1.000
_cell.angle_alpha   90.00
_cell.angle_beta   90.00
_cell.angle_gamma   90.00
#
_symmetry.space_group_name_H-M   'P 1'
#
loop_
_entity.id
_entity.type
_entity.pdbx_description
1 polymer ?
#
loop_
_entity_poly.entity_id
_entity_poly.type
_entity_poly.pdbx_seq_one_letter_code
_entity_poly.pdbx_strand_id
1 'polypeptide(L)'
;MRGTGRRGRGHHDRLHRDLRSARGRQDARRAERGACRVPRARQLCRRRLPPVCGGAADHFFLTNSPVARRTVSARTRLKAGLDRLYTEYNRADAAADPIQIVRRYETTADREVVAFCAAALAFGRVQSVLASVEALVALMGPSPARFVSAFDPVAGRRRLKGLGHRWTRDVDIVALLWLLRQMIDQCGSIERFFLQGIDDPAAPIAEGLESFCARAMALDLRSAYGRVPQKPGVRYFFPRPSTGSACKRLNLFLRWMVRRDALDPGGWSALAPSALVIPLDVHVIRVGRCLGLTSYRSPGWRMAASITDALREVEPTDPVRYDFAICHLGMGGACGSGRPAQDTRCPLRGLCRPAEVD
;
A
#
# COMPACT_ATOMS: atom_id res chain seq x y z
N MET A 1 -29.54 55.88 -25.51
CA MET A 1 -29.49 56.76 -26.71
C MET A 1 -28.31 57.73 -26.58
N ARG A 2 -27.92 58.41 -27.67
CA ARG A 2 -27.08 59.64 -27.83
C ARG A 2 -26.64 60.28 -26.49
N GLY A 3 -25.36 60.40 -26.10
CA GLY A 3 -24.25 61.19 -26.70
C GLY A 3 -23.82 62.29 -25.69
N THR A 4 -22.68 62.99 -25.68
CA THR A 4 -21.36 63.02 -26.39
C THR A 4 -20.35 63.70 -25.40
N GLY A 5 -19.03 63.95 -25.58
CA GLY A 5 -18.04 63.74 -26.65
C GLY A 5 -16.98 64.88 -26.67
N ARG A 6 -15.76 64.65 -27.23
CA ARG A 6 -14.57 65.56 -27.34
C ARG A 6 -13.65 65.66 -26.08
N ARG A 7 -12.36 66.10 -26.14
CA ARG A 7 -11.23 66.09 -27.13
C ARG A 7 -9.91 66.54 -26.43
N GLY A 8 -8.74 66.19 -26.98
CA GLY A 8 -7.39 66.70 -26.61
C GLY A 8 -6.40 65.54 -26.38
N ARG A 9 -5.23 65.34 -27.03
CA ARG A 9 -4.24 66.10 -27.85
C ARG A 9 -3.22 66.97 -27.11
N GLY A 10 -1.93 66.61 -27.27
CA GLY A 10 -0.73 67.44 -26.96
C GLY A 10 -0.08 67.11 -25.61
N HIS A 11 1.25 67.22 -25.44
CA HIS A 11 2.32 67.39 -26.43
C HIS A 11 3.70 66.95 -25.84
N HIS A 12 4.73 67.05 -26.69
CA HIS A 12 6.20 66.97 -26.51
C HIS A 12 6.81 67.55 -25.20
N ASP A 13 8.09 67.34 -24.83
CA ASP A 13 9.26 66.75 -25.53
C ASP A 13 10.40 66.23 -24.58
N ARG A 14 11.40 65.55 -25.18
CA ARG A 14 12.91 65.60 -25.01
C ARG A 14 13.56 66.25 -23.77
N LEU A 15 14.79 65.93 -23.33
CA LEU A 15 15.88 64.97 -23.66
C LEU A 15 16.76 64.80 -22.36
N HIS A 16 17.98 64.26 -22.21
CA HIS A 16 19.15 63.85 -23.03
C HIS A 16 19.49 62.34 -22.79
N ARG A 17 20.50 61.62 -23.32
CA ARG A 17 21.91 61.86 -23.74
C ARG A 17 22.86 62.22 -22.57
N ASP A 18 24.15 61.87 -22.55
CA ASP A 18 25.04 61.02 -23.38
C ASP A 18 26.11 60.42 -22.38
N LEU A 19 27.21 59.69 -22.67
CA LEU A 19 27.92 59.40 -23.91
C LEU A 19 28.48 57.93 -23.94
N ARG A 20 29.80 57.71 -23.94
CA ARG A 20 30.57 56.45 -24.18
C ARG A 20 31.90 56.52 -23.37
N SER A 21 32.87 55.58 -23.30
CA SER A 21 33.31 54.39 -24.08
C SER A 21 34.23 53.50 -23.19
N ALA A 22 35.13 52.56 -23.56
CA ALA A 22 35.66 52.02 -24.84
C ALA A 22 36.42 50.67 -24.68
N ARG A 23 36.28 49.78 -25.69
CA ARG A 23 37.32 48.94 -26.39
C ARG A 23 38.20 47.89 -25.66
N GLY A 24 38.45 46.77 -26.37
CA GLY A 24 39.45 45.72 -26.09
C GLY A 24 38.86 44.29 -26.10
N ARG A 25 38.48 43.66 -27.22
CA ARG A 25 39.26 43.07 -28.36
C ARG A 25 40.16 41.86 -28.04
N GLN A 26 39.75 40.70 -28.57
CA GLN A 26 40.56 39.55 -29.02
C GLN A 26 41.24 38.74 -27.87
N ASP A 27 41.47 37.43 -27.94
CA ASP A 27 41.82 36.55 -29.08
C ASP A 27 40.95 35.29 -29.26
N ALA A 28 41.32 34.42 -30.23
CA ALA A 28 40.59 33.21 -30.60
C ALA A 28 41.49 32.00 -30.96
N ARG A 29 40.88 30.79 -30.92
CA ARG A 29 41.34 29.50 -31.51
C ARG A 29 42.56 28.78 -30.87
N ARG A 30 42.28 27.81 -29.99
CA ARG A 30 42.83 26.42 -29.94
C ARG A 30 42.08 25.68 -28.80
N ALA A 31 41.92 24.37 -28.77
CA ALA A 31 41.83 23.33 -29.80
C ALA A 31 41.17 22.10 -29.15
N GLU A 32 40.73 21.12 -29.94
CA GLU A 32 40.01 19.93 -29.46
C GLU A 32 40.89 19.05 -28.53
N ARG A 33 40.27 18.51 -27.46
CA ARG A 33 40.23 17.07 -27.08
C ARG A 33 39.78 16.91 -25.62
N GLY A 34 38.62 16.31 -25.41
CA GLY A 34 38.02 16.21 -24.06
C GLY A 34 36.74 15.38 -23.99
N ALA A 35 36.72 14.20 -24.65
CA ALA A 35 35.58 13.30 -24.63
C ALA A 35 35.39 12.65 -23.23
N CYS A 36 34.72 13.37 -22.33
CA CYS A 36 34.47 12.91 -20.96
C CYS A 36 33.49 11.73 -20.97
N ARG A 37 34.03 10.51 -20.88
CA ARG A 37 33.27 9.25 -20.90
C ARG A 37 32.37 9.17 -19.65
N VAL A 38 31.06 9.11 -19.87
CA VAL A 38 30.09 8.79 -18.81
C VAL A 38 30.43 7.41 -18.21
N PRO A 39 30.71 7.29 -16.90
CA PRO A 39 31.00 6.01 -16.29
C PRO A 39 29.78 5.08 -16.34
N ARG A 40 29.98 3.82 -16.75
CA ARG A 40 28.91 2.80 -16.78
C ARG A 40 28.39 2.55 -15.37
N ALA A 41 27.11 2.81 -15.12
CA ALA A 41 26.44 2.52 -13.85
C ALA A 41 26.25 1.02 -13.62
N ARG A 42 27.32 0.31 -13.21
CA ARG A 42 27.31 -1.16 -12.98
C ARG A 42 28.13 -1.63 -11.76
N GLN A 43 28.27 -0.83 -10.69
CA GLN A 43 28.94 -1.32 -9.46
C GLN A 43 28.58 -0.66 -8.11
N LEU A 44 27.36 -0.12 -7.95
CA LEU A 44 26.92 0.55 -6.69
C LEU A 44 25.72 -0.09 -5.97
N CYS A 45 25.43 -1.38 -6.21
CA CYS A 45 24.38 -2.14 -5.50
C CYS A 45 24.93 -3.26 -4.59
N ARG A 46 26.12 -3.06 -3.98
CA ARG A 46 26.70 -3.95 -2.95
C ARG A 46 27.29 -3.20 -1.75
N ARG A 47 26.64 -2.13 -1.29
CA ARG A 47 26.79 -1.72 0.11
C ARG A 47 26.02 -2.72 0.97
N ARG A 48 26.71 -3.68 1.58
CA ARG A 48 26.15 -4.42 2.72
C ARG A 48 25.75 -3.38 3.77
N LEU A 49 24.49 -3.42 4.21
CA LEU A 49 24.12 -2.75 5.45
C LEU A 49 24.97 -3.34 6.58
N PRO A 50 25.37 -2.55 7.60
CA PRO A 50 26.00 -3.13 8.78
C PRO A 50 25.06 -4.19 9.38
N PRO A 51 25.57 -5.26 10.00
CA PRO A 51 24.73 -6.24 10.67
C PRO A 51 23.90 -5.51 11.72
N VAL A 52 22.58 -5.50 11.57
CA VAL A 52 21.68 -5.15 12.66
C VAL A 52 21.94 -6.19 13.73
N CYS A 53 22.48 -5.77 14.88
CA CYS A 53 22.93 -6.70 15.91
C CYS A 53 21.76 -7.60 16.33
N GLY A 54 21.85 -8.87 15.94
CA GLY A 54 20.85 -9.88 16.21
C GLY A 54 20.84 -10.24 17.69
N GLY A 55 20.11 -9.45 18.49
CA GLY A 55 19.43 -10.03 19.65
C GLY A 55 18.63 -11.23 19.13
N ALA A 56 18.81 -12.38 19.78
CA ALA A 56 18.44 -13.68 19.21
C ALA A 56 17.03 -13.66 18.62
N ALA A 57 16.88 -14.20 17.40
CA ALA A 57 15.58 -14.32 16.77
C ALA A 57 14.72 -15.26 17.62
N ASP A 58 13.74 -14.70 18.32
CA ASP A 58 12.65 -15.44 18.92
C ASP A 58 11.84 -16.10 17.80
N HIS A 59 12.29 -17.27 17.34
CA HIS A 59 11.52 -18.21 16.52
C HIS A 59 10.33 -18.81 17.31
N PHE A 60 9.82 -18.09 18.30
CA PHE A 60 8.66 -18.43 19.12
C PHE A 60 7.32 -18.16 18.41
N PHE A 61 7.32 -18.32 17.09
CA PHE A 61 6.11 -18.37 16.29
C PHE A 61 5.42 -19.73 16.50
N LEU A 62 4.52 -19.71 17.50
CA LEU A 62 3.24 -20.45 17.52
C LEU A 62 3.24 -21.91 18.02
N THR A 63 2.97 -22.07 19.31
CA THR A 63 2.38 -23.31 19.89
C THR A 63 1.05 -23.06 20.61
N ASN A 64 0.60 -21.80 20.70
CA ASN A 64 -0.61 -21.40 21.44
C ASN A 64 -1.76 -20.91 20.53
N SER A 65 -1.93 -21.53 19.35
CA SER A 65 -3.17 -21.41 18.58
C SER A 65 -4.35 -21.94 19.42
N PRO A 66 -5.46 -21.18 19.58
CA PRO A 66 -6.67 -21.72 20.21
C PRO A 66 -7.40 -22.73 19.31
N VAL A 67 -7.11 -22.75 18.00
CA VAL A 67 -7.70 -23.70 17.04
C VAL A 67 -7.02 -25.07 17.12
N ALA A 68 -5.73 -25.14 17.44
CA ALA A 68 -5.01 -26.40 17.68
C ALA A 68 -5.58 -27.20 18.86
N ARG A 69 -6.30 -26.52 19.77
CA ARG A 69 -7.01 -27.11 20.91
C ARG A 69 -8.46 -27.55 20.56
N ARG A 70 -8.92 -27.38 19.32
CA ARG A 70 -10.22 -27.87 18.83
C ARG A 70 -10.12 -29.32 18.38
N THR A 71 -11.18 -30.10 18.62
CA THR A 71 -11.31 -31.45 18.03
C THR A 71 -11.29 -31.39 16.50
N VAL A 72 -10.93 -32.50 15.84
CA VAL A 72 -10.99 -32.63 14.37
C VAL A 72 -12.39 -32.23 13.87
N SER A 73 -13.46 -32.76 14.47
CA SER A 73 -14.86 -32.43 14.14
C SER A 73 -15.24 -30.96 14.36
N ALA A 74 -14.53 -30.21 15.21
CA ALA A 74 -14.72 -28.77 15.40
C ALA A 74 -13.87 -27.92 14.44
N ARG A 75 -12.79 -28.48 13.85
CA ARG A 75 -12.05 -27.86 12.75
C ARG A 75 -12.74 -28.11 11.40
N THR A 76 -13.23 -29.32 11.13
CA THR A 76 -14.02 -29.63 9.91
C THR A 76 -15.29 -28.78 9.81
N ARG A 77 -16.03 -28.61 10.91
CA ARG A 77 -17.22 -27.72 10.93
C ARG A 77 -16.87 -26.25 10.73
N LEU A 78 -15.73 -25.79 11.26
CA LEU A 78 -15.22 -24.44 11.02
C LEU A 78 -14.86 -24.24 9.54
N LYS A 79 -14.14 -25.20 8.93
CA LYS A 79 -13.84 -25.20 7.49
C LYS A 79 -15.12 -25.09 6.66
N ALA A 80 -16.09 -25.98 6.88
CA ALA A 80 -17.33 -25.98 6.12
C ALA A 80 -18.15 -24.67 6.24
N GLY A 81 -18.08 -23.98 7.38
CA GLY A 81 -18.67 -22.65 7.54
C GLY A 81 -17.93 -21.56 6.77
N LEU A 82 -16.60 -21.56 6.85
CA LEU A 82 -15.74 -20.59 6.18
C LEU A 82 -15.68 -20.78 4.66
N ASP A 83 -15.71 -22.02 4.15
CA ASP A 83 -15.75 -22.34 2.72
C ASP A 83 -17.09 -21.92 2.09
N ARG A 84 -18.22 -22.08 2.80
CA ARG A 84 -19.52 -21.52 2.36
C ARG A 84 -19.48 -20.00 2.27
N LEU A 85 -18.97 -19.34 3.31
CA LEU A 85 -18.84 -17.87 3.34
C LEU A 85 -17.90 -17.36 2.24
N TYR A 86 -16.78 -18.06 2.00
CA TYR A 86 -15.90 -17.78 0.87
C TYR A 86 -16.67 -17.88 -0.46
N THR A 87 -17.46 -18.94 -0.65
CA THR A 87 -18.21 -19.17 -1.91
C THR A 87 -19.27 -18.09 -2.14
N GLU A 88 -19.94 -17.60 -1.09
CA GLU A 88 -20.94 -16.51 -1.16
C GLU A 88 -20.33 -15.16 -1.59
N TYR A 89 -19.12 -14.87 -1.13
CA TYR A 89 -18.43 -13.58 -1.32
C TYR A 89 -17.34 -13.57 -2.40
N ASN A 90 -16.87 -14.72 -2.91
CA ASN A 90 -15.83 -14.82 -3.93
C ASN A 90 -16.37 -14.53 -5.34
N ARG A 91 -16.76 -13.28 -5.59
CA ARG A 91 -17.25 -12.76 -6.87
C ARG A 91 -17.06 -11.24 -6.95
N ALA A 92 -16.83 -10.72 -8.16
CA ALA A 92 -16.40 -9.33 -8.41
C ALA A 92 -17.35 -8.25 -7.87
N ASP A 93 -18.64 -8.59 -7.74
CA ASP A 93 -19.78 -7.75 -7.37
C ASP A 93 -20.18 -7.88 -5.88
N ALA A 94 -19.57 -8.81 -5.12
CA ALA A 94 -20.03 -9.19 -3.78
C ALA A 94 -20.18 -8.03 -2.79
N ALA A 95 -19.34 -7.00 -2.93
CA ALA A 95 -19.43 -5.74 -2.19
C ALA A 95 -18.62 -4.65 -2.89
N ALA A 96 -18.92 -3.38 -2.56
CA ALA A 96 -18.09 -2.26 -2.96
C ALA A 96 -16.79 -2.22 -2.15
N ASP A 97 -15.63 -2.43 -2.79
CA ASP A 97 -14.30 -2.46 -2.17
C ASP A 97 -13.23 -1.93 -3.17
N PRO A 98 -12.15 -1.27 -2.72
CA PRO A 98 -11.12 -0.72 -3.62
C PRO A 98 -10.46 -1.74 -4.56
N ILE A 99 -10.53 -3.04 -4.27
CA ILE A 99 -10.10 -4.10 -5.18
C ILE A 99 -10.80 -4.01 -6.55
N GLN A 100 -12.04 -3.50 -6.62
CA GLN A 100 -12.78 -3.31 -7.86
C GLN A 100 -12.14 -2.28 -8.80
N ILE A 101 -11.30 -1.39 -8.27
CA ILE A 101 -10.48 -0.46 -9.06
C ILE A 101 -9.20 -1.17 -9.53
N VAL A 102 -8.57 -1.96 -8.65
CA VAL A 102 -7.36 -2.77 -8.96
C VAL A 102 -7.62 -3.76 -10.10
N ARG A 103 -8.78 -4.42 -10.09
CA ARG A 103 -9.21 -5.41 -11.10
C ARG A 103 -9.40 -4.83 -12.51
N ARG A 104 -9.37 -3.51 -12.69
CA ARG A 104 -9.46 -2.85 -14.01
C ARG A 104 -8.16 -2.89 -14.80
N TYR A 105 -7.05 -3.28 -14.16
CA TYR A 105 -5.72 -3.24 -14.75
C TYR A 105 -5.21 -4.64 -15.09
N GLU A 106 -5.14 -4.93 -16.39
CA GLU A 106 -4.73 -6.24 -16.92
C GLU A 106 -3.23 -6.50 -16.76
N THR A 107 -2.39 -5.48 -16.95
CA THR A 107 -0.93 -5.60 -16.80
C THR A 107 -0.54 -5.68 -15.33
N THR A 108 0.40 -6.57 -14.97
CA THR A 108 0.93 -6.63 -13.60
C THR A 108 1.57 -5.30 -13.18
N ALA A 109 2.24 -4.59 -14.10
CA ALA A 109 2.93 -3.34 -13.77
C ALA A 109 1.96 -2.21 -13.39
N ASP A 110 0.87 -2.02 -14.14
CA ASP A 110 -0.14 -1.01 -13.78
C ASP A 110 -0.89 -1.43 -12.51
N ARG A 111 -1.18 -2.74 -12.38
CA ARG A 111 -1.83 -3.32 -11.21
C ARG A 111 -1.00 -3.17 -9.94
N GLU A 112 0.31 -3.35 -9.98
CA GLU A 112 1.21 -3.13 -8.84
C GLU A 112 1.05 -1.72 -8.24
N VAL A 113 1.11 -0.69 -9.10
CA VAL A 113 0.95 0.71 -8.69
C VAL A 113 -0.44 0.93 -8.09
N VAL A 114 -1.50 0.49 -8.77
CA VAL A 114 -2.89 0.72 -8.34
C VAL A 114 -3.22 -0.04 -7.07
N ALA A 115 -2.81 -1.31 -6.95
CA ALA A 115 -2.97 -2.11 -5.75
C ALA A 115 -2.25 -1.48 -4.55
N PHE A 116 -1.01 -1.03 -4.72
CA PHE A 116 -0.26 -0.41 -3.63
C PHE A 116 -0.93 0.90 -3.19
N CYS A 117 -1.29 1.77 -4.13
CA CYS A 117 -1.98 3.02 -3.82
C CYS A 117 -3.38 2.81 -3.21
N ALA A 118 -4.16 1.86 -3.72
CA ALA A 118 -5.48 1.53 -3.18
C ALA A 118 -5.39 0.99 -1.75
N ALA A 119 -4.45 0.07 -1.49
CA ALA A 119 -4.25 -0.51 -0.16
C ALA A 119 -3.66 0.51 0.83
N ALA A 120 -2.74 1.36 0.38
CA ALA A 120 -2.20 2.49 1.13
C ALA A 120 -3.30 3.46 1.62
N LEU A 121 -4.36 3.64 0.82
CA LEU A 121 -5.52 4.48 1.14
C LEU A 121 -6.69 3.73 1.81
N ALA A 122 -6.60 2.42 2.03
CA ALA A 122 -7.70 1.57 2.54
C ALA A 122 -8.02 1.74 4.05
N PHE A 123 -8.36 2.96 4.48
CA PHE A 123 -8.67 3.29 5.88
C PHE A 123 -9.78 4.34 6.05
N GLY A 124 -11.03 3.92 6.23
CA GLY A 124 -12.12 4.85 6.51
C GLY A 124 -13.50 4.32 6.15
N ARG A 125 -14.40 5.23 5.74
CA ARG A 125 -15.66 4.84 5.10
C ARG A 125 -15.32 4.41 3.68
N VAL A 126 -15.80 3.25 3.22
CA VAL A 126 -15.40 2.69 1.92
C VAL A 126 -15.61 3.65 0.74
N GLN A 127 -16.74 4.37 0.70
CA GLN A 127 -17.02 5.40 -0.31
C GLN A 127 -15.97 6.54 -0.36
N SER A 128 -15.40 6.90 0.79
CA SER A 128 -14.32 7.89 0.87
C SER A 128 -12.96 7.33 0.45
N VAL A 129 -12.75 6.02 0.55
CA VAL A 129 -11.55 5.36 0.02
C VAL A 129 -11.66 5.27 -1.49
N LEU A 130 -12.78 4.74 -2.00
CA LEU A 130 -13.08 4.66 -3.44
C LEU A 130 -12.89 6.02 -4.11
N ALA A 131 -13.53 7.09 -3.61
CA ALA A 131 -13.39 8.44 -4.18
C ALA A 131 -11.93 8.94 -4.24
N SER A 132 -11.11 8.68 -3.21
CA SER A 132 -9.69 9.08 -3.22
C SER A 132 -8.83 8.22 -4.16
N VAL A 133 -9.14 6.94 -4.32
CA VAL A 133 -8.43 6.04 -5.25
C VAL A 133 -8.81 6.34 -6.69
N GLU A 134 -10.11 6.54 -7.00
CA GLU A 134 -10.60 6.97 -8.31
C GLU A 134 -9.96 8.29 -8.75
N ALA A 135 -9.94 9.31 -7.88
CA ALA A 135 -9.30 10.59 -8.16
C ALA A 135 -7.78 10.47 -8.41
N LEU A 136 -7.12 9.52 -7.74
CA LEU A 136 -5.69 9.25 -7.96
C LEU A 136 -5.44 8.55 -9.31
N VAL A 137 -6.20 7.50 -9.66
CA VAL A 137 -6.00 6.80 -10.93
C VAL A 137 -6.48 7.62 -12.13
N ALA A 138 -7.48 8.49 -11.97
CA ALA A 138 -7.87 9.45 -13.01
C ALA A 138 -6.74 10.43 -13.37
N LEU A 139 -5.92 10.84 -12.38
CA LEU A 139 -4.73 11.68 -12.61
C LEU A 139 -3.56 10.89 -13.26
N MET A 140 -3.51 9.58 -13.05
CA MET A 140 -2.57 8.66 -13.70
C MET A 140 -2.93 8.38 -15.17
N GLY A 141 -4.23 8.29 -15.47
CA GLY A 141 -4.73 7.90 -16.77
C GLY A 141 -4.60 6.40 -17.04
N PRO A 142 -4.59 5.96 -18.32
CA PRO A 142 -4.73 4.55 -18.69
C PRO A 142 -3.50 3.67 -18.43
N SER A 143 -2.35 4.23 -18.01
CA SER A 143 -1.20 3.43 -17.57
C SER A 143 -0.51 4.05 -16.34
N PRO A 144 -0.97 3.70 -15.13
CA PRO A 144 -0.33 3.99 -13.85
C PRO A 144 1.16 3.65 -13.78
N ALA A 145 1.62 2.55 -14.37
CA ALA A 145 3.04 2.18 -14.38
C ALA A 145 3.88 3.21 -15.13
N ARG A 146 3.47 3.55 -16.36
CA ARG A 146 4.15 4.55 -17.19
C ARG A 146 4.09 5.95 -16.57
N PHE A 147 2.97 6.28 -15.90
CA PHE A 147 2.86 7.51 -15.12
C PHE A 147 3.88 7.55 -13.97
N VAL A 148 4.04 6.46 -13.22
CA VAL A 148 4.99 6.37 -12.09
C VAL A 148 6.44 6.37 -12.58
N SER A 149 6.80 5.62 -13.62
CA SER A 149 8.16 5.66 -14.22
C SER A 149 8.54 7.07 -14.71
N ALA A 150 7.57 7.83 -15.23
CA ALA A 150 7.75 9.22 -15.67
C ALA A 150 7.53 10.26 -14.55
N PHE A 151 7.30 9.84 -13.30
CA PHE A 151 6.88 10.75 -12.22
C PHE A 151 8.04 11.64 -11.76
N ASP A 152 7.93 12.94 -12.03
CA ASP A 152 8.73 13.98 -11.38
C ASP A 152 7.98 14.53 -10.14
N PRO A 153 8.59 14.55 -8.95
CA PRO A 153 7.91 15.01 -7.75
C PRO A 153 7.65 16.52 -7.72
N VAL A 154 8.38 17.36 -8.45
CA VAL A 154 8.18 18.82 -8.45
C VAL A 154 6.92 19.19 -9.25
N ALA A 155 6.75 18.61 -10.44
CA ALA A 155 5.51 18.63 -11.21
C ALA A 155 4.38 17.89 -10.48
N GLY A 156 4.71 16.78 -9.80
CA GLY A 156 3.80 16.01 -8.95
C GLY A 156 3.10 16.88 -7.90
N ARG A 157 3.84 17.70 -7.14
CA ARG A 157 3.27 18.66 -6.16
C ARG A 157 2.26 19.64 -6.77
N ARG A 158 2.38 19.97 -8.07
CA ARG A 158 1.41 20.83 -8.77
C ARG A 158 0.18 20.03 -9.22
N ARG A 159 0.37 18.86 -9.82
CA ARG A 159 -0.69 18.00 -10.36
C ARG A 159 -1.58 17.34 -9.30
N LEU A 160 -1.01 17.06 -8.12
CA LEU A 160 -1.68 16.39 -7.01
C LEU A 160 -2.16 17.37 -5.92
N LYS A 161 -2.01 18.68 -6.11
CA LYS A 161 -2.34 19.72 -5.11
C LYS A 161 -3.79 19.56 -4.62
N GLY A 162 -3.97 19.40 -3.32
CA GLY A 162 -5.28 19.21 -2.69
C GLY A 162 -5.84 17.78 -2.76
N LEU A 163 -5.22 16.84 -3.47
CA LEU A 163 -5.58 15.42 -3.39
C LEU A 163 -5.12 14.87 -2.03
N GLY A 164 -6.06 14.66 -1.12
CA GLY A 164 -5.81 14.08 0.20
C GLY A 164 -6.74 12.92 0.51
N HIS A 165 -6.42 12.19 1.58
CA HIS A 165 -7.31 11.19 2.17
C HIS A 165 -7.20 11.23 3.70
N ARG A 166 -8.22 11.78 4.35
CA ARG A 166 -8.28 12.03 5.80
C ARG A 166 -7.08 12.84 6.31
N TRP A 167 -6.04 12.19 6.84
CA TRP A 167 -4.82 12.81 7.34
C TRP A 167 -3.61 12.64 6.40
N THR A 168 -3.73 11.84 5.33
CA THR A 168 -2.79 11.82 4.22
C THR A 168 -3.00 13.07 3.38
N ARG A 169 -1.94 13.86 3.16
CA ARG A 169 -1.97 15.06 2.32
C ARG A 169 -1.38 14.78 0.94
N ASP A 170 -1.56 15.71 0.01
CA ASP A 170 -1.00 15.70 -1.34
C ASP A 170 0.52 15.42 -1.36
N VAL A 171 1.31 16.12 -0.55
CA VAL A 171 2.76 15.90 -0.44
C VAL A 171 3.13 14.49 0.05
N ASP A 172 2.27 13.85 0.84
CA ASP A 172 2.48 12.48 1.31
C ASP A 172 2.12 11.44 0.22
N ILE A 173 1.21 11.78 -0.71
CA ILE A 173 0.94 11.00 -1.93
C ILE A 173 2.06 11.20 -2.97
N VAL A 174 2.56 12.43 -3.16
CA VAL A 174 3.74 12.73 -3.99
C VAL A 174 4.95 11.92 -3.50
N ALA A 175 5.15 11.84 -2.18
CA ALA A 175 6.19 11.01 -1.60
C ALA A 175 5.98 9.52 -1.86
N LEU A 176 4.75 9.00 -1.74
CA LEU A 176 4.46 7.60 -2.08
C LEU A 176 4.81 7.29 -3.54
N LEU A 177 4.33 8.09 -4.50
CA LEU A 177 4.58 7.87 -5.93
C LEU A 177 6.07 7.97 -6.29
N TRP A 178 6.80 8.88 -5.65
CA TRP A 178 8.25 9.01 -5.79
C TRP A 178 9.02 7.81 -5.19
N LEU A 179 8.51 7.19 -4.12
CA LEU A 179 9.06 5.92 -3.61
C LEU A 179 8.76 4.76 -4.57
N LEU A 180 7.53 4.61 -5.06
CA LEU A 180 7.16 3.56 -6.02
C LEU A 180 8.00 3.65 -7.30
N ARG A 181 8.23 4.87 -7.81
CA ARG A 181 9.15 5.09 -8.93
C ARG A 181 10.55 4.58 -8.61
N GLN A 182 11.14 4.96 -7.47
CA GLN A 182 12.49 4.51 -7.10
C GLN A 182 12.59 2.98 -6.95
N MET A 183 11.52 2.30 -6.49
CA MET A 183 11.47 0.83 -6.44
C MET A 183 11.53 0.22 -7.84
N ILE A 184 10.72 0.74 -8.77
CA ILE A 184 10.66 0.30 -10.17
C ILE A 184 11.98 0.62 -10.90
N ASP A 185 12.51 1.83 -10.77
CA ASP A 185 13.77 2.27 -11.40
C ASP A 185 14.98 1.44 -10.90
N GLN A 186 14.94 0.89 -9.68
CA GLN A 186 16.02 0.06 -9.11
C GLN A 186 15.86 -1.45 -9.36
N CYS A 187 14.62 -1.96 -9.41
CA CYS A 187 14.35 -3.42 -9.39
C CYS A 187 13.54 -3.93 -10.61
N GLY A 188 12.94 -3.04 -11.38
CA GLY A 188 12.04 -3.34 -12.50
C GLY A 188 10.58 -3.60 -12.12
N SER A 189 10.28 -3.91 -10.86
CA SER A 189 8.92 -4.04 -10.32
C SER A 189 8.88 -3.89 -8.80
N ILE A 190 7.68 -3.69 -8.23
CA ILE A 190 7.47 -3.71 -6.78
C ILE A 190 7.69 -5.12 -6.22
N GLU A 191 7.31 -6.18 -6.93
CA GLU A 191 7.58 -7.58 -6.56
C GLU A 191 9.08 -7.78 -6.32
N ARG A 192 9.93 -7.38 -7.27
CA ARG A 192 11.38 -7.54 -7.18
C ARG A 192 11.99 -6.68 -6.07
N PHE A 193 11.46 -5.49 -5.81
CA PHE A 193 11.88 -4.68 -4.66
C PHE A 193 11.45 -5.31 -3.32
N PHE A 194 10.31 -6.03 -3.27
CA PHE A 194 9.87 -6.78 -2.09
C PHE A 194 10.77 -8.00 -1.83
N LEU A 195 10.96 -8.84 -2.85
CA LEU A 195 11.76 -10.08 -2.80
C LEU A 195 13.23 -9.88 -2.40
N GLN A 196 13.81 -8.69 -2.59
CA GLN A 196 15.15 -8.35 -2.07
C GLN A 196 15.34 -8.50 -0.55
N GLY A 197 14.28 -8.76 0.20
CA GLY A 197 14.32 -9.01 1.65
C GLY A 197 13.82 -10.39 2.06
N ILE A 198 13.84 -11.36 1.15
CA ILE A 198 13.27 -12.71 1.34
C ILE A 198 14.27 -13.74 0.80
N ASP A 199 14.81 -14.56 1.70
CA ASP A 199 15.72 -15.66 1.35
C ASP A 199 14.94 -16.97 1.02
N ASP A 200 13.78 -17.19 1.65
CA ASP A 200 12.83 -18.28 1.35
C ASP A 200 11.43 -17.71 1.05
N PRO A 201 10.91 -17.81 -0.20
CA PRO A 201 9.56 -17.35 -0.55
C PRO A 201 8.39 -18.16 0.03
N ALA A 202 8.65 -19.32 0.66
CA ALA A 202 7.66 -20.09 1.42
C ALA A 202 7.59 -19.68 2.90
N ALA A 203 8.60 -18.97 3.42
CA ALA A 203 8.62 -18.49 4.80
C ALA A 203 7.58 -17.36 5.03
N PRO A 204 7.03 -17.21 6.26
CA PRO A 204 6.05 -16.17 6.55
C PRO A 204 6.56 -14.76 6.21
N ILE A 205 5.74 -13.94 5.54
CA ILE A 205 6.10 -12.60 5.01
C ILE A 205 6.54 -11.54 6.05
N ALA A 206 6.71 -11.90 7.33
CA ALA A 206 7.10 -11.00 8.42
C ALA A 206 8.43 -10.28 8.13
N GLU A 207 9.46 -11.05 7.78
CA GLU A 207 10.81 -10.54 7.52
C GLU A 207 10.86 -9.78 6.19
N GLY A 208 10.18 -10.29 5.15
CA GLY A 208 9.98 -9.60 3.88
C GLY A 208 9.34 -8.22 4.05
N LEU A 209 8.29 -8.10 4.86
CA LEU A 209 7.63 -6.83 5.20
C LEU A 209 8.55 -5.88 5.98
N GLU A 210 9.22 -6.39 7.01
CA GLU A 210 10.16 -5.62 7.84
C GLU A 210 11.28 -5.01 6.98
N SER A 211 11.86 -5.85 6.12
CA SER A 211 12.96 -5.57 5.20
C SER A 211 12.54 -4.63 4.05
N PHE A 212 11.37 -4.87 3.45
CA PHE A 212 10.74 -4.00 2.44
C PHE A 212 10.51 -2.58 2.99
N CYS A 213 9.89 -2.45 4.15
CA CYS A 213 9.60 -1.16 4.77
C CYS A 213 10.88 -0.43 5.21
N ALA A 214 11.89 -1.15 5.68
CA ALA A 214 13.20 -0.57 5.99
C ALA A 214 13.89 -0.01 4.74
N ARG A 215 13.94 -0.78 3.63
CA ARG A 215 14.48 -0.28 2.34
C ARG A 215 13.67 0.90 1.81
N ALA A 216 12.34 0.80 1.80
CA ALA A 216 11.44 1.84 1.29
C ALA A 216 11.65 3.19 2.00
N MET A 217 11.80 3.17 3.33
CA MET A 217 12.04 4.38 4.12
C MET A 217 13.48 4.91 4.06
N ALA A 218 14.41 4.17 3.44
CA ALA A 218 15.79 4.58 3.19
C ALA A 218 16.03 5.19 1.78
N LEU A 219 15.04 5.12 0.90
CA LEU A 219 15.03 5.79 -0.41
C LEU A 219 14.94 7.32 -0.26
N ASP A 220 15.17 8.09 -1.34
CA ASP A 220 15.15 9.54 -1.23
C ASP A 220 13.72 10.09 -1.02
N LEU A 221 13.57 10.87 0.04
CA LEU A 221 12.35 11.62 0.36
C LEU A 221 12.51 13.14 0.16
N ARG A 222 13.73 13.65 -0.09
CA ARG A 222 13.97 15.10 -0.24
C ARG A 222 13.40 15.65 -1.54
N SER A 223 13.42 14.87 -2.62
CA SER A 223 12.79 15.28 -3.89
C SER A 223 11.28 15.47 -3.72
N ALA A 224 10.63 14.62 -2.90
CA ALA A 224 9.21 14.72 -2.59
C ALA A 224 8.85 15.84 -1.59
N TYR A 225 9.54 15.94 -0.45
CA TYR A 225 9.21 16.88 0.63
C TYR A 225 9.99 18.21 0.62
N GLY A 226 11.14 18.28 -0.07
CA GLY A 226 12.17 19.28 0.20
C GLY A 226 12.83 18.99 1.55
N ARG A 227 12.44 19.73 2.60
CA ARG A 227 12.82 19.43 3.98
C ARG A 227 11.96 18.29 4.52
N VAL A 228 12.51 17.07 4.57
CA VAL A 228 11.81 15.89 5.10
C VAL A 228 11.42 16.12 6.57
N PRO A 229 10.12 15.98 6.94
CA PRO A 229 9.69 16.06 8.34
C PRO A 229 10.26 14.92 9.20
N GLN A 230 10.41 15.15 10.51
CA GLN A 230 10.85 14.12 11.48
C GLN A 230 9.92 12.89 11.53
N LYS A 231 8.63 13.07 11.18
CA LYS A 231 7.63 12.01 11.06
C LYS A 231 6.87 12.22 9.73
N PRO A 232 7.45 11.86 8.57
CA PRO A 232 6.84 12.14 7.27
C PRO A 232 5.59 11.28 7.09
N GLY A 233 4.51 11.84 6.51
CA GLY A 233 3.22 11.14 6.42
C GLY A 233 3.28 9.84 5.61
N VAL A 234 4.15 9.79 4.59
CA VAL A 234 4.40 8.60 3.77
C VAL A 234 4.78 7.35 4.59
N ARG A 235 5.36 7.52 5.78
CA ARG A 235 5.72 6.41 6.70
C ARG A 235 4.53 5.53 7.08
N TYR A 236 3.30 6.07 7.03
CA TYR A 236 2.10 5.30 7.36
C TYR A 236 1.78 4.21 6.33
N PHE A 237 2.34 4.29 5.12
CA PHE A 237 2.24 3.24 4.10
C PHE A 237 3.28 2.12 4.30
N PHE A 238 4.30 2.34 5.13
CA PHE A 238 5.39 1.40 5.42
C PHE A 238 5.45 1.01 6.92
N PRO A 239 4.35 0.48 7.50
CA PRO A 239 4.36 -0.07 8.86
C PRO A 239 5.25 -1.32 8.93
N ARG A 240 5.84 -1.58 10.11
CA ARG A 240 6.79 -2.68 10.33
C ARG A 240 6.27 -3.67 11.40
N PRO A 241 6.31 -4.99 11.18
CA PRO A 241 5.97 -6.00 12.20
C PRO A 241 6.68 -5.78 13.55
N SER A 242 7.97 -5.42 13.54
CA SER A 242 8.77 -5.10 14.74
C SER A 242 8.17 -3.99 15.61
N THR A 243 7.44 -3.05 15.00
CA THR A 243 6.78 -1.94 15.71
C THR A 243 5.41 -2.32 16.29
N GLY A 244 5.08 -3.61 16.32
CA GLY A 244 3.80 -4.15 16.79
C GLY A 244 2.62 -3.91 15.83
N SER A 245 2.83 -3.15 14.76
CA SER A 245 1.78 -2.84 13.78
C SER A 245 1.25 -4.09 13.10
N ALA A 246 -0.07 -4.22 12.98
CA ALA A 246 -0.69 -5.33 12.26
C ALA A 246 -0.49 -5.30 10.74
N CYS A 247 0.19 -4.26 10.21
CA CYS A 247 0.52 -4.08 8.79
C CYS A 247 -0.64 -4.21 7.78
N LYS A 248 -1.91 -4.14 8.21
CA LYS A 248 -3.14 -4.38 7.43
C LYS A 248 -3.06 -3.96 5.96
N ARG A 249 -2.60 -2.74 5.68
CA ARG A 249 -2.52 -2.17 4.33
C ARG A 249 -1.52 -2.91 3.42
N LEU A 250 -0.36 -3.29 3.94
CA LEU A 250 0.61 -4.08 3.16
C LEU A 250 0.16 -5.54 3.05
N ASN A 251 -0.42 -6.11 4.12
CA ASN A 251 -1.05 -7.44 4.05
C ASN A 251 -2.15 -7.48 2.96
N LEU A 252 -2.95 -6.41 2.83
CA LEU A 252 -4.02 -6.30 1.83
C LEU A 252 -3.47 -6.16 0.40
N PHE A 253 -2.43 -5.35 0.22
CA PHE A 253 -1.70 -5.26 -1.05
C PHE A 253 -1.15 -6.63 -1.48
N LEU A 254 -0.47 -7.34 -0.56
CA LEU A 254 0.09 -8.66 -0.83
C LEU A 254 -1.01 -9.70 -1.09
N ARG A 255 -2.15 -9.64 -0.38
CA ARG A 255 -3.34 -10.46 -0.66
C ARG A 255 -3.77 -10.29 -2.13
N TRP A 256 -3.95 -9.06 -2.59
CA TRP A 256 -4.40 -8.74 -3.96
C TRP A 256 -3.41 -9.13 -5.05
N MET A 257 -2.10 -9.06 -4.79
CA MET A 257 -1.06 -9.33 -5.80
C MET A 257 -0.62 -10.79 -5.86
N VAL A 258 -0.62 -11.53 -4.75
CA VAL A 258 -0.11 -12.91 -4.67
C VAL A 258 -1.20 -13.96 -4.93
N ARG A 259 -2.44 -13.72 -4.48
CA ARG A 259 -3.55 -14.65 -4.72
C ARG A 259 -4.21 -14.39 -6.06
N ARG A 260 -4.81 -15.45 -6.63
CA ARG A 260 -5.61 -15.34 -7.86
C ARG A 260 -6.89 -16.16 -7.74
N ASP A 261 -8.03 -15.47 -7.64
CA ASP A 261 -9.37 -16.07 -7.66
C ASP A 261 -10.37 -15.16 -8.41
N ALA A 262 -11.65 -15.14 -8.04
CA ALA A 262 -12.65 -14.27 -8.67
C ALA A 262 -12.62 -12.84 -8.11
N LEU A 263 -12.13 -12.64 -6.88
CA LEU A 263 -11.87 -11.35 -6.25
C LEU A 263 -10.45 -10.87 -6.55
N ASP A 264 -9.46 -11.61 -6.05
CA ASP A 264 -8.05 -11.22 -6.01
C ASP A 264 -7.41 -11.43 -7.41
N PRO A 265 -6.93 -10.36 -8.08
CA PRO A 265 -6.50 -10.44 -9.48
C PRO A 265 -5.12 -11.08 -9.69
N GLY A 266 -4.31 -11.18 -8.63
CA GLY A 266 -2.96 -11.71 -8.66
C GLY A 266 -2.00 -10.87 -9.51
N GLY A 267 -0.91 -11.50 -9.96
CA GLY A 267 0.08 -10.91 -10.85
C GLY A 267 1.52 -11.09 -10.37
N TRP A 268 1.71 -11.33 -9.07
CA TRP A 268 2.94 -11.87 -8.49
C TRP A 268 2.87 -13.39 -8.50
N SER A 269 4.03 -14.05 -8.56
CA SER A 269 4.12 -15.52 -8.59
C SER A 269 5.31 -16.09 -7.84
N ALA A 270 6.20 -15.24 -7.30
CA ALA A 270 7.34 -15.71 -6.50
C ALA A 270 6.95 -16.13 -5.08
N LEU A 271 5.83 -15.62 -4.54
CA LEU A 271 5.35 -15.89 -3.19
C LEU A 271 4.19 -16.90 -3.19
N ALA A 272 4.12 -17.75 -2.16
CA ALA A 272 2.99 -18.65 -1.95
C ALA A 272 1.87 -17.97 -1.12
N PRO A 273 0.57 -18.22 -1.39
CA PRO A 273 -0.52 -17.71 -0.55
C PRO A 273 -0.47 -18.19 0.91
N SER A 274 0.11 -19.36 1.17
CA SER A 274 0.36 -19.93 2.51
C SER A 274 1.28 -19.09 3.42
N ALA A 275 2.17 -18.29 2.81
CA ALA A 275 3.12 -17.40 3.49
C ALA A 275 2.49 -16.07 3.92
N LEU A 276 1.33 -15.70 3.37
CA LEU A 276 0.63 -14.44 3.64
C LEU A 276 0.09 -14.37 5.07
N VAL A 277 -0.08 -13.14 5.57
CA VAL A 277 -0.70 -12.83 6.88
C VAL A 277 -1.95 -11.99 6.66
N ILE A 278 -3.01 -12.25 7.44
CA ILE A 278 -4.34 -11.66 7.23
C ILE A 278 -4.35 -10.11 7.37
N PRO A 279 -5.06 -9.38 6.49
CA PRO A 279 -5.37 -7.94 6.61
C PRO A 279 -6.20 -7.55 7.85
N LEU A 280 -5.61 -7.61 9.05
CA LEU A 280 -6.29 -7.37 10.32
C LEU A 280 -7.00 -6.00 10.44
N ASP A 281 -8.34 -6.00 10.30
CA ASP A 281 -9.21 -4.85 10.55
C ASP A 281 -10.28 -5.13 11.61
N VAL A 282 -11.10 -4.12 11.95
CA VAL A 282 -12.08 -4.17 13.04
C VAL A 282 -13.20 -5.20 12.84
N HIS A 283 -13.41 -5.70 11.62
CA HIS A 283 -14.37 -6.76 11.30
C HIS A 283 -13.71 -8.13 11.42
N VAL A 284 -12.49 -8.27 10.87
CA VAL A 284 -11.64 -9.47 11.05
C VAL A 284 -11.30 -9.71 12.53
N ILE A 285 -10.97 -8.67 13.31
CA ILE A 285 -10.73 -8.73 14.76
C ILE A 285 -11.98 -9.24 15.49
N ARG A 286 -13.16 -8.73 15.13
CA ARG A 286 -14.42 -9.07 15.81
C ARG A 286 -14.86 -10.50 15.49
N VAL A 287 -14.98 -10.85 14.21
CA VAL A 287 -15.38 -12.20 13.78
C VAL A 287 -14.32 -13.23 14.18
N GLY A 288 -13.03 -12.91 14.06
CA GLY A 288 -11.93 -13.78 14.49
C GLY A 288 -11.94 -14.08 16.00
N ARG A 289 -12.34 -13.12 16.84
CA ARG A 289 -12.60 -13.37 18.27
C ARG A 289 -13.82 -14.23 18.50
N CYS A 290 -14.95 -13.93 17.86
CA CYS A 290 -16.15 -14.77 17.97
C CYS A 290 -15.89 -16.21 17.52
N LEU A 291 -15.04 -16.44 16.52
CA LEU A 291 -14.63 -17.78 16.08
C LEU A 291 -13.52 -18.41 16.94
N GLY A 292 -12.96 -17.69 17.91
CA GLY A 292 -11.83 -18.17 18.72
C GLY A 292 -10.56 -18.42 17.92
N LEU A 293 -10.32 -17.67 16.84
CA LEU A 293 -9.08 -17.74 16.04
C LEU A 293 -7.91 -17.05 16.76
N THR A 294 -8.17 -16.25 17.80
CA THR A 294 -7.13 -15.58 18.57
C THR A 294 -7.54 -15.33 20.02
N SER A 295 -6.57 -15.38 20.92
CA SER A 295 -6.70 -15.02 22.34
C SER A 295 -6.26 -13.57 22.64
N TYR A 296 -5.68 -12.85 21.68
CA TYR A 296 -5.09 -11.53 21.93
C TYR A 296 -6.17 -10.44 22.20
N ARG A 297 -5.98 -9.68 23.28
CA ARG A 297 -6.83 -8.52 23.64
C ARG A 297 -6.48 -7.22 22.90
N SER A 298 -5.24 -7.06 22.44
CA SER A 298 -4.77 -5.87 21.70
C SER A 298 -4.56 -6.17 20.21
N PRO A 299 -5.14 -5.38 19.28
CA PRO A 299 -4.82 -5.48 17.84
C PRO A 299 -3.34 -5.16 17.56
N GLY A 300 -2.73 -5.92 16.64
CA GLY A 300 -1.30 -5.81 16.32
C GLY A 300 -0.79 -7.02 15.53
N TRP A 301 0.51 -7.04 15.21
CA TRP A 301 1.11 -8.12 14.42
C TRP A 301 0.83 -9.52 14.99
N ARG A 302 0.99 -9.70 16.30
CA ARG A 302 0.76 -10.98 17.01
C ARG A 302 -0.67 -11.51 16.83
N MET A 303 -1.67 -10.63 16.73
CA MET A 303 -3.05 -11.00 16.46
C MET A 303 -3.26 -11.36 14.99
N ALA A 304 -2.67 -10.59 14.06
CA ALA A 304 -2.74 -10.88 12.63
C ALA A 304 -2.12 -12.25 12.30
N ALA A 305 -0.94 -12.55 12.86
CA ALA A 305 -0.35 -13.88 12.84
C ALA A 305 -1.33 -14.91 13.42
N SER A 306 -1.65 -14.83 14.71
CA SER A 306 -2.53 -15.80 15.41
C SER A 306 -3.81 -16.15 14.67
N ILE A 307 -4.50 -15.20 14.03
CA ILE A 307 -5.68 -15.48 13.20
C ILE A 307 -5.30 -16.22 11.91
N THR A 308 -4.25 -15.81 11.22
CA THR A 308 -3.70 -16.49 10.02
C THR A 308 -3.34 -17.94 10.33
N ASP A 309 -2.69 -18.20 11.46
CA ASP A 309 -2.20 -19.53 11.82
C ASP A 309 -3.36 -20.46 12.21
N ALA A 310 -4.34 -19.93 12.95
CA ALA A 310 -5.62 -20.58 13.21
C ALA A 310 -6.44 -20.86 11.94
N LEU A 311 -6.25 -20.08 10.87
CA LEU A 311 -6.82 -20.35 9.54
C LEU A 311 -5.95 -21.33 8.72
N ARG A 312 -4.62 -21.40 8.94
CA ARG A 312 -3.74 -22.38 8.28
C ARG A 312 -4.02 -23.82 8.74
N GLU A 313 -4.56 -24.00 9.95
CA GLU A 313 -5.13 -25.27 10.41
C GLU A 313 -6.42 -25.70 9.68
N VAL A 314 -7.04 -24.79 8.93
CA VAL A 314 -8.31 -24.97 8.20
C VAL A 314 -8.09 -24.93 6.68
N GLU A 315 -7.11 -24.17 6.20
CA GLU A 315 -6.67 -24.13 4.82
C GLU A 315 -5.14 -23.92 4.79
N PRO A 316 -4.35 -25.01 4.76
CA PRO A 316 -2.88 -24.90 4.82
C PRO A 316 -2.28 -24.22 3.59
N THR A 317 -2.94 -24.38 2.43
CA THR A 317 -2.47 -23.86 1.14
C THR A 317 -2.66 -22.35 1.02
N ASP A 318 -3.68 -21.82 1.68
CA ASP A 318 -4.20 -20.47 1.42
C ASP A 318 -5.05 -19.92 2.60
N PRO A 319 -4.45 -19.68 3.78
CA PRO A 319 -5.16 -19.37 5.02
C PRO A 319 -5.91 -18.04 4.96
N VAL A 320 -5.44 -17.09 4.15
CA VAL A 320 -6.00 -15.74 4.06
C VAL A 320 -7.22 -15.64 3.14
N ARG A 321 -7.66 -16.73 2.47
CA ARG A 321 -8.81 -16.70 1.54
C ARG A 321 -10.11 -16.21 2.16
N TYR A 322 -10.28 -16.47 3.45
CA TYR A 322 -11.47 -16.10 4.18
C TYR A 322 -11.51 -14.61 4.56
N ASP A 323 -10.42 -13.85 4.40
CA ASP A 323 -10.28 -12.44 4.80
C ASP A 323 -11.42 -11.54 4.29
N PHE A 324 -11.62 -11.50 2.96
CA PHE A 324 -12.64 -10.65 2.35
C PHE A 324 -14.04 -11.02 2.86
N ALA A 325 -14.34 -12.32 2.93
CA ALA A 325 -15.64 -12.83 3.34
C ALA A 325 -15.93 -12.60 4.84
N ILE A 326 -14.92 -12.82 5.70
CA ILE A 326 -14.96 -12.52 7.14
C ILE A 326 -15.16 -11.01 7.39
N CYS A 327 -14.42 -10.16 6.65
CA CYS A 327 -14.55 -8.72 6.74
C CYS A 327 -15.96 -8.26 6.33
N HIS A 328 -16.46 -8.72 5.18
CA HIS A 328 -17.77 -8.31 4.66
C HIS A 328 -18.96 -8.85 5.47
N LEU A 329 -18.88 -10.07 6.01
CA LEU A 329 -19.83 -10.58 7.01
C LEU A 329 -19.92 -9.64 8.21
N GLY A 330 -18.76 -9.15 8.68
CA GLY A 330 -18.70 -8.17 9.76
C GLY A 330 -19.15 -6.76 9.37
N MET A 331 -19.04 -6.35 8.10
CA MET A 331 -19.51 -5.03 7.63
C MET A 331 -21.02 -5.01 7.37
N GLY A 332 -21.59 -6.09 6.84
CA GLY A 332 -23.03 -6.25 6.61
C GLY A 332 -23.88 -6.41 7.87
N GLY A 333 -23.27 -6.45 9.06
CA GLY A 333 -23.97 -6.51 10.35
C GLY A 333 -24.54 -7.87 10.73
N ALA A 334 -24.39 -8.91 9.91
CA ALA A 334 -24.89 -10.26 10.19
C ALA A 334 -24.12 -11.00 11.30
N CYS A 335 -22.96 -10.48 11.73
CA CYS A 335 -22.28 -10.95 12.95
C CYS A 335 -22.86 -10.25 14.19
N GLY A 336 -23.75 -10.94 14.92
CA GLY A 336 -24.43 -10.47 16.14
C GLY A 336 -23.54 -10.28 17.40
N SER A 337 -22.24 -10.10 17.24
CA SER A 337 -21.29 -9.83 18.33
C SER A 337 -21.68 -8.55 19.09
N GLY A 338 -22.02 -8.67 20.37
CA GLY A 338 -22.52 -7.57 21.19
C GLY A 338 -23.96 -7.12 20.87
N ARG A 339 -24.68 -7.87 20.01
CA ARG A 339 -26.08 -7.64 19.62
C ARG A 339 -26.80 -8.98 19.38
N PRO A 340 -27.18 -9.73 20.44
CA PRO A 340 -27.71 -11.09 20.32
C PRO A 340 -28.90 -11.24 19.35
N ALA A 341 -29.78 -10.23 19.29
CA ALA A 341 -30.93 -10.19 18.37
C ALA A 341 -30.55 -10.20 16.87
N GLN A 342 -29.26 -10.03 16.51
CA GLN A 342 -28.76 -10.04 15.13
C GLN A 342 -28.05 -11.36 14.76
N ASP A 343 -27.85 -12.29 15.70
CA ASP A 343 -27.16 -13.58 15.46
C ASP A 343 -28.00 -14.58 14.63
N THR A 344 -29.33 -14.46 14.62
CA THR A 344 -30.25 -15.42 13.98
C THR A 344 -30.02 -15.61 12.48
N ARG A 345 -29.38 -14.64 11.81
CA ARG A 345 -29.02 -14.68 10.37
C ARG A 345 -27.51 -14.83 10.12
N CYS A 346 -26.71 -15.16 11.13
CA CYS A 346 -25.26 -15.38 10.97
C CYS A 346 -24.98 -16.73 10.29
N PRO A 347 -24.33 -16.79 9.11
CA PRO A 347 -23.96 -18.06 8.45
C PRO A 347 -22.90 -18.87 9.21
N LEU A 348 -22.27 -18.28 10.23
CA LEU A 348 -21.31 -18.93 11.14
C LEU A 348 -21.90 -19.23 12.54
N ARG A 349 -23.23 -19.09 12.70
CA ARG A 349 -23.94 -19.39 13.96
C ARG A 349 -23.63 -20.82 14.44
N GLY A 350 -23.35 -20.98 15.73
CA GLY A 350 -22.95 -22.26 16.33
C GLY A 350 -21.51 -22.73 16.03
N LEU A 351 -20.75 -22.01 15.19
CA LEU A 351 -19.29 -22.20 15.01
C LEU A 351 -18.48 -21.22 15.87
N CYS A 352 -19.13 -20.15 16.31
CA CYS A 352 -18.63 -19.11 17.20
C CYS A 352 -18.89 -19.41 18.68
N ARG A 353 -18.00 -18.87 19.52
CA ARG A 353 -18.18 -18.60 20.94
C ARG A 353 -17.87 -17.11 21.12
N PRO A 354 -18.83 -16.19 20.91
CA PRO A 354 -18.62 -14.80 21.29
C PRO A 354 -18.26 -14.76 22.78
N ALA A 355 -17.24 -14.00 23.14
CA ALA A 355 -17.04 -13.67 24.55
C ALA A 355 -18.27 -12.89 25.03
N GLU A 356 -18.68 -13.15 26.27
CA GLU A 356 -19.62 -12.26 26.96
C GLU A 356 -18.99 -10.86 27.02
N VAL A 357 -19.82 -9.84 26.86
CA VAL A 357 -19.37 -8.45 26.84
C VAL A 357 -19.50 -7.92 28.26
N ASP A 358 -18.38 -7.93 28.97
CA ASP A 358 -18.16 -7.13 30.19
C ASP A 358 -18.44 -5.63 29.92
#